data_AF-A0A4P2Q1Q8-F1
#
_entry.id   AF-A0A4P2Q1Q8-F1
#
_cell.length_a   1.000
_cell.length_b   1.000
_cell.length_c   1.000
_cell.angle_alpha   90.00
_cell.angle_beta   90.00
_cell.angle_gamma   90.00
#
_symmetry.space_group_name_H-M   'P 1'
#
loop_
_entity.id
_entity.type
_entity.pdbx_description
1 polymer ?
#
loop_
_entity_poly.entity_id
_entity_poly.type
_entity_poly.pdbx_seq_one_letter_code
_entity_poly.pdbx_strand_id
1 'polypeptide(L)'
;MNHPAAQLVLGKDDEPEWLTRQYAMAPRKAIRFWIDVGRLETGTFIDWMPGVDQRAANRHLRTVLQAKGYQVTYYESPGGHEFATFRHSVARGLRAMLGAG
;
A
#
# COMPACT_ATOMS: atom_id res chain seq x y z
N MET A 1 -6.61 32.19 10.10
CA MET A 1 -6.62 32.18 8.62
C MET A 1 -7.54 31.05 8.20
N ASN A 2 -8.75 31.39 7.72
CA ASN A 2 -9.69 30.41 7.20
C ASN A 2 -9.25 30.06 5.78
N HIS A 3 -8.60 28.92 5.60
CA HIS A 3 -8.50 28.34 4.26
C HIS A 3 -9.87 27.76 3.93
N PRO A 4 -10.59 28.26 2.90
CA PRO A 4 -11.72 27.52 2.37
C PRO A 4 -11.10 26.26 1.75
N ALA A 5 -11.12 25.17 2.50
CA ALA A 5 -10.68 23.88 2.00
C ALA A 5 -11.62 23.54 0.84
N ALA A 6 -11.19 23.83 -0.39
CA ALA A 6 -11.57 22.96 -1.49
C ALA A 6 -11.30 21.56 -0.97
N GLN A 7 -12.36 20.79 -0.79
CA GLN A 7 -12.31 19.48 -0.15
C GLN A 7 -11.35 18.65 -1.00
N LEU A 8 -10.11 18.49 -0.52
CA LEU A 8 -9.11 17.72 -1.23
C LEU A 8 -9.53 16.26 -1.06
N VAL A 9 -10.36 15.82 -1.99
CA VAL A 9 -10.82 14.46 -2.08
C VAL A 9 -9.69 13.63 -2.66
N LEU A 10 -9.06 12.84 -1.80
CA LEU A 10 -8.07 11.85 -2.21
C LEU A 10 -8.73 10.48 -2.28
N GLY A 11 -8.52 9.77 -3.39
CA GLY A 11 -9.10 8.45 -3.63
C GLY A 11 -10.12 8.46 -4.76
N LYS A 12 -10.59 7.27 -5.13
CA LYS A 12 -11.51 7.08 -6.25
C LYS A 12 -12.97 7.33 -5.89
N ASP A 13 -13.31 7.23 -4.60
CA ASP A 13 -14.66 7.28 -4.03
C ASP A 13 -14.69 8.01 -2.67
N ASP A 14 -13.77 8.97 -2.47
CA ASP A 14 -13.70 9.85 -1.29
C ASP A 14 -13.38 9.15 0.05
N GLU A 15 -13.10 7.85 0.01
CA GLU A 15 -12.63 7.05 1.12
C GLU A 15 -11.23 6.49 0.87
N PRO A 16 -10.32 6.47 1.88
CA PRO A 16 -8.99 5.90 1.74
C PRO A 16 -9.07 4.40 1.41
N GLU A 17 -8.02 3.80 0.87
CA GLU A 17 -7.95 2.35 0.66
C GLU A 17 -8.99 1.73 -0.31
N TRP A 18 -9.45 2.49 -1.31
CA TRP A 18 -10.38 2.00 -2.34
C TRP A 18 -10.02 0.62 -2.91
N LEU A 19 -8.74 0.41 -3.27
CA LEU A 19 -8.27 -0.84 -3.86
C LEU A 19 -8.42 -2.03 -2.90
N THR A 20 -8.18 -1.82 -1.60
CA THR A 20 -8.36 -2.83 -0.56
C THR A 20 -9.82 -3.29 -0.51
N ARG A 21 -10.77 -2.35 -0.55
CA ARG A 21 -12.22 -2.68 -0.63
C ARG A 21 -12.56 -3.48 -1.89
N GLN A 22 -11.98 -3.12 -3.05
CA GLN A 22 -12.22 -3.89 -4.29
C GLN A 22 -11.73 -5.33 -4.18
N TYR A 23 -10.54 -5.53 -3.58
CA TYR A 23 -10.03 -6.87 -3.31
C TYR A 23 -10.76 -7.57 -2.18
N ALA A 24 -11.47 -6.91 -1.28
CA ALA A 24 -12.36 -7.60 -0.35
C ALA A 24 -13.56 -8.20 -1.09
N MET A 25 -14.17 -7.45 -2.03
CA MET A 25 -15.45 -7.81 -2.64
C MET A 25 -15.38 -8.66 -3.92
N ALA A 26 -14.33 -8.53 -4.73
CA ALA A 26 -14.28 -9.19 -6.04
C ALA A 26 -14.14 -10.74 -5.93
N PRO A 27 -14.38 -11.51 -6.99
CA PRO A 27 -13.93 -12.90 -7.04
C PRO A 27 -12.40 -13.01 -6.96
N ARG A 28 -11.88 -14.06 -6.32
CA ARG A 28 -10.44 -14.33 -6.26
C ARG A 28 -9.92 -14.68 -7.67
N LYS A 29 -8.73 -14.15 -8.02
CA LYS A 29 -8.01 -14.47 -9.25
C LYS A 29 -6.72 -15.24 -8.93
N ALA A 30 -6.15 -15.95 -9.90
CA ALA A 30 -4.87 -16.65 -9.76
C ALA A 30 -3.69 -15.66 -9.84
N ILE A 31 -3.52 -14.83 -8.79
CA ILE A 31 -2.49 -13.78 -8.70
C ILE A 31 -1.63 -14.04 -7.46
N ARG A 32 -0.33 -13.77 -7.57
CA ARG A 32 0.61 -13.69 -6.44
C ARG A 32 1.01 -12.23 -6.25
N PHE A 33 1.13 -11.79 -5.00
CA PHE A 33 1.43 -10.40 -4.66
C PHE A 33 2.80 -10.27 -4.01
N TRP A 34 3.56 -9.29 -4.47
CA TRP A 34 4.63 -8.66 -3.70
C TRP A 34 4.14 -7.28 -3.26
N ILE A 35 4.24 -6.99 -1.97
CA ILE A 35 3.87 -5.70 -1.39
C ILE A 35 5.05 -5.21 -0.56
N ASP A 36 5.56 -4.02 -0.88
CA ASP A 36 6.60 -3.34 -0.11
C ASP A 36 6.15 -1.93 0.27
N VAL A 37 6.56 -1.50 1.46
CA VAL A 37 6.37 -0.13 1.95
C VAL A 37 7.51 0.27 2.87
N GLY A 38 7.94 1.53 2.81
CA GLY A 38 8.96 2.04 3.72
C GLY A 38 8.47 2.12 5.16
N ARG A 39 9.29 1.72 6.14
CA ARG A 39 8.96 1.84 7.57
C ARG A 39 8.71 3.27 8.03
N LEU A 40 9.28 4.26 7.34
CA LEU A 40 9.15 5.69 7.61
C LEU A 40 8.01 6.35 6.81
N GLU A 41 7.26 5.59 5.98
CA GLU A 41 6.09 6.11 5.28
C GLU A 41 4.86 6.15 6.20
N THR A 42 5.01 6.89 7.29
CA THR A 42 3.99 7.13 8.32
C THR A 42 3.51 8.58 8.26
N GLY A 43 2.27 8.81 8.67
CA GLY A 43 1.63 10.12 8.55
C GLY A 43 1.01 10.33 7.16
N THR A 44 0.11 11.30 7.08
CA THR A 44 -0.49 11.74 5.82
C THR A 44 0.42 12.79 5.17
N PHE A 45 0.25 13.02 3.86
CA PHE A 45 1.05 14.02 3.12
C PHE A 45 0.89 15.46 3.68
N ILE A 46 -0.19 15.70 4.44
CA ILE A 46 -0.58 16.99 5.00
C ILE A 46 -1.21 16.72 6.37
N ASP A 47 -0.69 17.33 7.45
CA ASP A 47 -1.08 17.03 8.84
C ASP A 47 -2.59 17.11 9.13
N TRP A 48 -3.32 17.96 8.42
CA TRP A 48 -4.76 18.19 8.58
C TRP A 48 -5.62 17.43 7.56
N MET A 49 -5.01 16.63 6.70
CA MET A 49 -5.72 15.85 5.71
C MET A 49 -6.10 14.48 6.29
N PRO A 50 -7.39 14.13 6.30
CA PRO A 50 -7.83 12.82 6.76
C PRO A 50 -7.31 11.74 5.80
N GLY A 51 -6.96 10.58 6.33
CA GLY A 51 -6.46 9.47 5.53
C GLY A 51 -5.75 8.40 6.34
N VAL A 52 -5.28 7.38 5.63
CA VAL A 52 -4.48 6.29 6.18
C VAL A 52 -3.06 6.45 5.64
N ASP A 53 -2.05 6.37 6.50
CA ASP A 53 -0.67 6.41 6.03
C ASP A 53 -0.34 5.21 5.15
N GLN A 54 0.68 5.34 4.29
CA GLN A 54 1.02 4.31 3.31
C GLN A 54 1.34 2.98 3.98
N ARG A 55 2.03 3.00 5.12
CA ARG A 55 2.39 1.77 5.84
C ARG A 55 1.15 1.07 6.38
N ALA A 56 0.22 1.79 6.99
CA ALA A 56 -1.04 1.26 7.49
C ALA A 56 -1.92 0.71 6.35
N ALA A 57 -2.02 1.45 5.23
CA ALA A 57 -2.79 1.02 4.07
C ALA A 57 -2.23 -0.27 3.45
N ASN A 58 -0.90 -0.38 3.33
CA ASN A 58 -0.26 -1.59 2.81
C ASN A 58 -0.39 -2.79 3.77
N ARG A 59 -0.32 -2.58 5.10
CA ARG A 59 -0.58 -3.63 6.11
C ARG A 59 -2.01 -4.14 6.02
N HIS A 60 -2.98 -3.25 5.83
CA HIS A 60 -4.38 -3.62 5.71
C HIS A 60 -4.65 -4.36 4.40
N LEU A 61 -4.15 -3.87 3.26
CA LEU A 61 -4.22 -4.55 1.97
C LEU A 61 -3.64 -5.98 2.06
N ARG A 62 -2.45 -6.13 2.65
CA ARG A 62 -1.85 -7.45 2.91
C ARG A 62 -2.81 -8.36 3.68
N THR A 63 -3.39 -7.85 4.77
CA THR A 63 -4.29 -8.62 5.64
C THR A 63 -5.54 -9.08 4.89
N VAL A 64 -6.17 -8.20 4.09
CA VAL A 64 -7.33 -8.54 3.27
C VAL A 64 -6.99 -9.56 2.19
N LEU A 65 -5.87 -9.39 1.49
CA LEU A 65 -5.43 -10.34 0.46
C LEU A 65 -5.11 -11.72 1.05
N GLN A 66 -4.45 -11.77 2.21
CA GLN A 66 -4.18 -13.03 2.93
C GLN A 66 -5.47 -13.71 3.39
N ALA A 67 -6.40 -12.96 3.97
CA ALA A 67 -7.70 -13.48 4.38
C ALA A 67 -8.49 -14.07 3.20
N LYS A 68 -8.30 -13.51 2.00
CA LYS A 68 -8.88 -14.00 0.75
C LYS A 68 -8.11 -15.15 0.09
N GLY A 69 -7.06 -15.65 0.74
CA GLY A 69 -6.28 -16.81 0.29
C GLY A 69 -5.27 -16.51 -0.83
N TYR A 70 -4.92 -15.24 -1.06
CA TYR A 70 -3.82 -14.91 -1.98
C TYR A 70 -2.46 -15.29 -1.38
N GLN A 71 -1.53 -15.69 -2.25
CA GLN A 71 -0.12 -15.74 -1.89
C GLN A 71 0.40 -14.31 -1.86
N VAL A 72 0.82 -13.84 -0.69
CA VAL A 72 1.30 -12.48 -0.47
C VAL A 72 2.65 -12.54 0.21
N THR A 73 3.65 -11.97 -0.45
CA THR A 73 4.95 -11.66 0.16
C THR A 73 4.94 -10.18 0.53
N TYR A 74 5.09 -9.89 1.82
CA TYR A 74 5.05 -8.53 2.36
C TYR A 74 6.40 -8.17 2.98
N TYR A 75 6.90 -6.98 2.68
CA TYR A 75 8.17 -6.48 3.19
C TYR A 75 8.04 -5.02 3.63
N GLU A 76 8.69 -4.68 4.76
CA GLU A 76 8.82 -3.28 5.19
C GLU A 76 10.29 -2.87 5.13
N SER A 77 10.61 -2.07 4.11
CA SER A 77 11.96 -1.63 3.81
C SER A 77 12.49 -0.62 4.84
N PRO A 78 13.79 -0.66 5.18
CA PRO A 78 14.41 0.29 6.10
C PRO A 78 14.62 1.64 5.39
N GLY A 79 13.55 2.42 5.27
CA GLY A 79 13.53 3.71 4.59
C GLY A 79 12.12 4.29 4.50
N GLY A 80 11.97 5.32 3.67
CA GLY A 80 10.71 6.02 3.43
C GLY A 80 10.43 6.18 1.94
N HIS A 81 9.78 7.28 1.58
CA HIS A 81 9.34 7.54 0.22
C HIS A 81 10.47 8.09 -0.67
N GLU A 82 11.48 7.27 -0.94
CA GLU A 82 12.66 7.67 -1.70
C GLU A 82 13.19 6.59 -2.65
N PHE A 83 13.90 7.03 -3.70
CA PHE A 83 14.35 6.17 -4.80
C PHE A 83 15.40 5.12 -4.43
N ALA A 84 16.23 5.39 -3.43
CA ALA A 84 17.23 4.45 -2.94
C ALA A 84 16.58 3.26 -2.22
N THR A 85 15.47 3.43 -1.51
CA THR A 85 14.66 2.33 -0.98
C THR A 85 13.97 1.60 -2.13
N PHE A 86 13.31 2.32 -3.04
CA PHE A 86 12.57 1.69 -4.14
C PHE A 86 13.46 0.80 -5.01
N ARG A 87 14.67 1.22 -5.37
CA ARG A 87 15.61 0.38 -6.15
C ARG A 87 15.92 -0.96 -5.46
N HIS A 88 16.10 -0.95 -4.13
CA HIS A 88 16.40 -2.18 -3.39
C HIS A 88 15.16 -3.06 -3.28
N SER A 89 14.00 -2.45 -3.03
CA SER A 89 12.72 -3.15 -2.93
C SER A 89 12.30 -3.80 -4.25
N VAL A 90 12.48 -3.13 -5.39
CA VAL A 90 12.20 -3.71 -6.71
C VAL A 90 13.09 -4.93 -6.96
N ALA A 91 14.39 -4.85 -6.68
CA ALA A 91 15.29 -5.97 -6.85
C ALA A 91 14.95 -7.16 -5.91
N ARG A 92 14.39 -6.91 -4.73
CA ARG A 92 13.86 -7.95 -3.83
C ARG A 92 12.56 -8.54 -4.35
N GLY A 93 11.62 -7.71 -4.80
CA GLY A 93 10.33 -8.14 -5.33
C GLY A 93 10.48 -9.00 -6.58
N LEU A 94 11.36 -8.60 -7.51
CA LEU A 94 11.66 -9.41 -8.70
C LEU A 94 12.25 -10.77 -8.31
N ARG A 95 13.17 -10.83 -7.34
CA ARG A 95 13.70 -12.09 -6.82
C ARG A 95 12.62 -12.96 -6.17
N ALA A 96 11.72 -12.37 -5.38
CA ALA A 96 10.63 -13.11 -4.75
C ALA A 96 9.59 -13.64 -5.75
N MET A 97 9.39 -12.95 -6.89
CA MET A 97 8.38 -13.31 -7.87
C MET A 97 8.91 -14.20 -9.00
N LEU A 98 10.18 -14.03 -9.38
CA LEU A 98 10.82 -14.69 -10.53
C LEU A 98 11.92 -15.68 -10.12
N GLY A 99 12.46 -15.55 -8.91
CA GLY A 99 13.37 -16.55 -8.35
C GLY A 99 12.58 -17.84 -8.14
N ALA A 100 12.83 -18.82 -9.01
CA ALA A 100 12.32 -20.17 -8.86
C ALA A 100 12.85 -20.80 -7.55
N GLY A 101 12.10 -21.80 -7.05
CA GLY A 101 12.44 -22.57 -5.86
C GLY A 101 13.80 -23.25 -5.90
#